data_AF-A0A3B8J826-F1
#
_entry.id   AF-A0A3B8J826-F1
#
_cell.length_a   1.000
_cell.length_b   1.000
_cell.length_c   1.000
_cell.angle_alpha   90.00
_cell.angle_beta   90.00
_cell.angle_gamma   90.00
#
_symmetry.space_group_name_H-M   'P 1'
#
loop_
_entity.id
_entity.type
_entity.pdbx_description
1 polymer ?
#
loop_
_entity_poly.entity_id
_entity_poly.type
_entity_poly.pdbx_seq_one_letter_code
_entity_poly.pdbx_strand_id
1 'polypeptide(L)'
;MPNPNQNTPSASPAPNNGAGGQISPKYIREEGAGKAYQSVAQSMAIAVQDAADNLRNMQTISSTSQGVAMAKFLETMDPAYLMAIEYANKMAANAAQNFQTIGTNAADVLTGFPSGQ
;
A
#
# COMPACT_ATOMS: atom_id res chain seq x y z
N MET A 1 14.52 -35.02 32.67
CA MET A 1 13.85 -34.01 33.53
C MET A 1 13.78 -32.71 32.72
N PRO A 2 12.59 -32.31 32.23
CA PRO A 2 12.41 -31.13 31.38
C PRO A 2 12.25 -29.83 32.18
N ASN A 3 12.85 -28.76 31.64
CA ASN A 3 12.93 -27.40 32.18
C ASN A 3 11.56 -26.66 32.11
N PRO A 4 11.01 -26.13 33.23
CA PRO A 4 9.70 -25.51 33.29
C PRO A 4 9.77 -23.97 33.19
N ASN A 5 10.19 -23.40 32.06
CA ASN A 5 9.97 -21.97 31.81
C ASN A 5 9.85 -21.65 30.32
N GLN A 6 8.67 -21.99 29.78
CA GLN A 6 8.11 -21.32 28.62
C GLN A 6 7.16 -20.20 29.10
N ASN A 7 7.28 -19.04 28.45
CA ASN A 7 6.20 -18.10 28.16
C ASN A 7 5.67 -17.18 29.28
N THR A 8 6.23 -15.97 29.37
CA THR A 8 5.41 -14.75 29.57
C THR A 8 5.92 -13.64 28.65
N PRO A 9 5.04 -12.85 28.01
CA PRO A 9 5.44 -11.61 27.33
C PRO A 9 6.09 -10.70 28.36
N SER A 10 7.28 -10.18 28.08
CA SER A 10 7.88 -9.10 28.86
C SER A 10 6.89 -7.94 28.89
N ALA A 11 6.16 -7.82 30.00
CA ALA A 11 5.24 -6.72 30.26
C ALA A 11 5.98 -5.40 29.99
N SER A 12 5.38 -4.56 29.15
CA SER A 12 5.79 -3.16 29.04
C SER A 12 5.82 -2.55 30.45
N PRO A 13 6.85 -1.78 30.82
CA PRO A 13 6.90 -1.17 32.14
C PRO A 13 5.69 -0.25 32.32
N ALA A 14 4.90 -0.51 33.37
CA ALA A 14 3.77 0.31 33.75
C ALA A 14 4.22 1.75 34.04
N PRO A 15 3.42 2.79 33.71
CA PRO A 15 3.74 4.16 34.06
C PRO A 15 3.68 4.33 35.58
N ASN A 16 4.82 4.66 36.19
CA ASN A 16 4.94 4.98 37.61
C ASN A 16 4.27 6.34 37.88
N ASN A 17 3.02 6.30 38.32
CA ASN A 17 2.26 7.47 38.76
C ASN A 17 2.65 7.85 40.19
N GLY A 18 3.76 8.57 40.34
CA GLY A 18 4.21 9.12 41.61
C GLY A 18 4.86 10.49 41.44
N ALA A 19 4.20 11.54 41.96
CA ALA A 19 4.71 12.89 42.22
C ALA A 19 5.30 13.70 41.03
N GLY A 20 4.46 14.50 40.38
CA GLY A 20 4.86 15.79 39.77
C GLY A 20 5.99 15.81 38.72
N GLY A 21 6.35 14.66 38.13
CA GLY A 21 7.38 14.58 37.10
C GLY A 21 6.91 15.22 35.81
N GLN A 22 7.38 16.42 35.52
CA GLN A 22 7.20 17.06 34.22
C GLN A 22 7.63 16.07 33.13
N ILE A 23 6.70 15.63 32.29
CA ILE A 23 7.07 14.87 31.09
C ILE A 23 8.01 15.78 30.30
N SER A 24 9.25 15.31 30.09
CA SER A 24 10.24 16.14 29.42
C SER A 24 9.73 16.49 28.01
N PRO A 25 9.85 17.75 27.56
CA PRO A 25 9.42 18.15 26.21
C PRO A 25 10.03 17.30 25.08
N LYS A 26 11.20 16.70 25.34
CA LYS A 26 11.86 15.75 24.43
C LYS A 26 11.04 14.46 24.24
N TYR A 27 10.60 13.83 25.33
CA TYR A 27 9.80 12.62 25.27
C TYR A 27 8.46 12.82 24.54
N ILE A 28 7.77 13.95 24.79
CA ILE A 28 6.51 14.28 24.09
C ILE A 28 6.75 14.45 22.58
N ARG A 29 7.88 15.06 22.22
CA ARG A 29 8.26 15.27 20.82
C ARG A 29 8.62 13.96 20.12
N GLU A 30 9.38 13.08 20.78
CA GLU A 30 9.73 11.75 20.26
C GLU A 30 8.48 10.87 20.10
N GLU A 31 7.60 10.83 21.11
CA GLU A 31 6.32 10.10 21.04
C GLU A 31 5.42 10.65 19.92
N GLY A 32 5.33 11.98 19.81
CA GLY A 32 4.58 12.65 18.74
C GLY A 32 5.12 12.34 17.35
N ALA A 33 6.44 12.33 17.18
CA ALA A 33 7.09 11.97 15.93
C ALA A 33 6.87 10.49 15.57
N GLY A 34 6.94 9.59 16.54
CA GLY A 34 6.64 8.17 16.35
C GLY A 34 5.19 7.93 15.90
N LYS A 35 4.21 8.61 16.52
CA LYS A 35 2.79 8.55 16.11
C LYS A 35 2.57 9.13 14.72
N ALA A 36 3.24 10.24 14.39
CA ALA A 36 3.18 10.83 13.06
C ALA A 36 3.75 9.88 11.99
N TYR A 37 4.91 9.27 12.27
CA TYR A 37 5.51 8.27 11.38
C TYR A 37 4.58 7.08 11.14
N GLN A 38 3.95 6.55 12.20
CA GLN A 38 2.97 5.46 12.07
C GLN A 38 1.77 5.85 11.21
N SER A 39 1.23 7.07 11.38
CA SER A 39 0.11 7.57 10.59
C SER A 39 0.47 7.75 9.11
N VAL A 40 1.68 8.23 8.82
CA VAL A 40 2.22 8.34 7.46
C VAL A 40 2.40 6.95 6.86
N ALA A 41 3.02 6.02 7.59
CA ALA A 41 3.21 4.64 7.14
C ALA A 41 1.87 3.95 6.80
N GLN A 42 0.85 4.14 7.63
CA GLN A 42 -0.49 3.62 7.37
C GLN A 42 -1.11 4.24 6.12
N SER A 43 -1.00 5.57 5.97
CA SER A 43 -1.54 6.27 4.79
C SER A 43 -0.86 5.80 3.50
N MET A 44 0.46 5.58 3.53
CA MET A 44 1.21 5.03 2.41
C MET A 44 0.81 3.59 2.10
N ALA A 45 0.59 2.76 3.13
CA ALA A 45 0.09 1.39 2.94
C ALA A 45 -1.29 1.37 2.27
N ILE A 46 -2.21 2.26 2.68
CA ILE A 46 -3.53 2.41 2.05
C ILE A 46 -3.39 2.84 0.59
N ALA A 47 -2.55 3.83 0.28
CA ALA A 47 -2.34 4.27 -1.09
C ALA A 47 -1.84 3.14 -2.02
N VAL A 48 -0.94 2.28 -1.51
CA VAL A 48 -0.48 1.10 -2.27
C VAL A 48 -1.59 0.06 -2.44
N GLN A 49 -2.44 -0.15 -1.42
CA GLN A 49 -3.59 -1.05 -1.51
C GLN A 49 -4.60 -0.56 -2.56
N ASP A 50 -4.98 0.72 -2.52
CA ASP A 50 -5.89 1.33 -3.50
C ASP A 50 -5.33 1.22 -4.92
N ALA A 51 -4.02 1.44 -5.10
CA ALA A 51 -3.36 1.28 -6.38
C ALA A 51 -3.37 -0.18 -6.87
N ALA A 52 -3.17 -1.15 -5.97
CA ALA A 52 -3.26 -2.57 -6.29
C ALA A 52 -4.69 -2.97 -6.71
N ASP A 53 -5.69 -2.43 -6.02
CA ASP A 53 -7.10 -2.69 -6.34
C ASP A 53 -7.50 -2.03 -7.67
N ASN A 54 -7.01 -0.82 -7.95
CA ASN A 54 -7.15 -0.22 -9.27
C ASN A 54 -6.54 -1.11 -10.36
N LEU A 55 -5.31 -1.59 -10.18
CA LEU A 55 -4.65 -2.49 -11.13
C LEU A 55 -5.49 -3.74 -11.40
N ARG A 56 -6.01 -4.40 -10.35
CA ARG A 56 -6.87 -5.57 -10.49
C ARG A 56 -8.13 -5.25 -11.30
N ASN A 57 -8.82 -4.17 -10.96
CA ASN A 57 -10.05 -3.76 -11.65
C ASN A 57 -9.80 -3.48 -13.14
N MET A 58 -8.74 -2.73 -13.44
CA MET A 58 -8.38 -2.40 -14.83
C MET A 58 -7.95 -3.64 -15.61
N GLN A 59 -7.26 -4.59 -14.99
CA GLN A 59 -6.88 -5.85 -15.63
C GLN A 59 -8.10 -6.69 -15.98
N THR A 60 -9.09 -6.78 -15.09
CA THR A 60 -10.35 -7.47 -15.37
C THR A 60 -11.08 -6.83 -16.55
N ILE A 61 -11.28 -5.50 -16.52
CA ILE A 61 -11.94 -4.77 -17.61
C ILE A 61 -11.18 -4.96 -18.93
N SER A 62 -9.84 -4.87 -18.90
CA SER A 62 -9.00 -5.11 -20.07
C SER A 62 -9.22 -6.50 -20.65
N SER A 63 -9.06 -7.55 -19.84
CA SER A 63 -9.18 -8.93 -20.32
C SER A 63 -10.59 -9.23 -20.86
N THR A 64 -11.64 -8.73 -20.21
CA THR A 64 -13.02 -8.86 -20.71
C THR A 64 -13.19 -8.14 -22.05
N SER A 65 -12.69 -6.92 -22.17
CA SER A 65 -12.78 -6.14 -23.41
C SER A 65 -12.02 -6.80 -24.56
N GLN A 66 -10.83 -7.35 -24.29
CA GLN A 66 -10.04 -8.12 -25.25
C GLN A 66 -10.80 -9.36 -25.73
N GLY A 67 -11.43 -10.11 -24.82
CA GLY A 67 -12.23 -11.28 -25.16
C GLY A 67 -13.41 -10.95 -26.08
N VAL A 68 -14.16 -9.91 -25.76
CA VAL A 68 -15.30 -9.46 -26.57
C VAL A 68 -14.85 -8.96 -27.94
N ALA A 69 -13.81 -8.12 -27.99
CA ALA A 69 -13.28 -7.60 -29.24
C ALA A 69 -12.72 -8.71 -30.13
N MET A 70 -12.01 -9.69 -29.55
CA MET A 70 -11.52 -10.85 -30.28
C MET A 70 -12.65 -11.69 -30.86
N ALA A 71 -13.71 -11.97 -30.08
CA ALA A 71 -14.88 -12.68 -30.59
C ALA A 71 -15.51 -11.96 -31.78
N LYS A 72 -15.64 -10.63 -31.70
CA LYS A 72 -16.18 -9.82 -32.79
C LYS A 72 -15.28 -9.75 -34.02
N PHE A 73 -13.97 -9.70 -33.83
CA PHE A 73 -13.03 -9.81 -34.93
C PHE A 73 -13.18 -11.13 -35.67
N LEU A 74 -13.26 -12.26 -34.95
CA LEU A 74 -13.42 -13.58 -35.56
C LEU A 74 -14.79 -13.75 -36.27
N GLU A 75 -15.84 -13.10 -35.76
CA GLU A 75 -17.18 -13.14 -36.35
C GLU A 75 -17.29 -12.29 -37.63
N THR A 76 -16.68 -11.11 -37.64
CA THR A 76 -16.90 -10.08 -38.67
C THR A 76 -15.73 -9.89 -39.63
N MET A 77 -14.53 -10.33 -39.23
CA MET A 77 -13.24 -9.99 -39.85
C MET A 77 -12.96 -8.49 -39.95
N ASP A 78 -13.67 -7.66 -39.18
CA ASP A 78 -13.48 -6.20 -39.18
C ASP A 78 -12.23 -5.82 -38.36
N PRO A 79 -11.17 -5.25 -38.98
CA PRO A 79 -9.94 -4.90 -38.29
C PRO A 79 -10.12 -3.82 -37.22
N ALA A 80 -11.23 -3.08 -37.18
CA ALA A 80 -11.50 -2.11 -36.11
C ALA A 80 -11.48 -2.75 -34.71
N TYR A 81 -11.84 -4.03 -34.59
CA TYR A 81 -11.78 -4.76 -33.31
C TYR A 81 -10.34 -5.04 -32.84
N LEU A 82 -9.36 -5.07 -33.75
CA LEU A 82 -7.94 -5.17 -33.36
C LEU A 82 -7.48 -3.91 -32.62
N MET A 83 -8.01 -2.74 -33.00
CA MET A 83 -7.72 -1.48 -32.31
C MET A 83 -8.32 -1.47 -30.89
N ALA A 84 -9.51 -2.05 -30.69
CA ALA A 84 -10.09 -2.21 -29.37
C ALA A 84 -9.24 -3.12 -28.45
N ILE A 85 -8.68 -4.20 -29.00
CA ILE A 85 -7.73 -5.07 -28.29
C ILE A 85 -6.47 -4.29 -27.89
N GLU A 86 -5.94 -3.46 -28.79
CA GLU A 86 -4.76 -2.62 -28.50
C GLU A 86 -5.05 -1.62 -27.37
N TYR A 87 -6.20 -0.95 -27.38
CA TYR A 87 -6.58 -0.04 -26.31
C TYR A 87 -6.76 -0.74 -24.97
N ALA A 88 -7.37 -1.93 -24.95
CA ALA A 88 -7.48 -2.71 -23.74
C ALA A 88 -6.10 -3.10 -23.19
N ASN A 89 -5.16 -3.53 -24.05
CA ASN A 89 -3.78 -3.80 -23.62
C ASN A 89 -3.08 -2.57 -23.04
N LYS A 90 -3.21 -1.41 -23.69
CA LYS A 90 -2.67 -0.13 -23.17
C LYS A 90 -3.25 0.21 -21.80
N MET A 91 -4.54 -0.05 -21.60
CA MET A 91 -5.22 0.20 -20.33
C MET A 91 -4.63 -0.65 -19.19
N ALA A 92 -4.37 -1.94 -19.43
CA ALA A 92 -3.69 -2.81 -18.47
C ALA A 92 -2.25 -2.34 -18.18
N ALA A 93 -1.49 -1.99 -19.22
CA ALA A 93 -0.12 -1.50 -19.07
C ALA A 93 -0.06 -0.19 -18.26
N ASN A 94 -0.95 0.76 -18.54
CA ASN A 94 -1.02 2.02 -17.82
C ASN A 94 -1.38 1.80 -16.34
N ALA A 95 -2.30 0.87 -16.04
CA ALA A 95 -2.64 0.54 -14.67
C ALA A 95 -1.45 -0.05 -13.91
N ALA A 96 -0.66 -0.91 -14.57
CA ALA A 96 0.55 -1.48 -13.97
C ALA A 96 1.62 -0.40 -13.70
N GLN A 97 1.81 0.53 -14.64
CA GLN A 97 2.71 1.65 -14.47
C GLN A 97 2.26 2.59 -13.33
N ASN A 98 0.96 2.87 -13.22
CA ASN A 98 0.41 3.67 -12.14
C ASN A 98 0.62 3.00 -10.78
N PHE A 99 0.38 1.70 -10.68
CA PHE A 99 0.64 0.93 -9.46
C PHE A 99 2.11 1.02 -9.04
N GLN A 100 3.04 0.81 -9.98
CA GLN A 100 4.46 0.96 -9.72
C GLN A 100 4.81 2.37 -9.23
N THR A 101 4.31 3.40 -9.93
CA THR A 101 4.59 4.81 -9.61
C THR A 101 4.11 5.16 -8.20
N ILE A 102 2.88 4.76 -7.85
CA ILE A 102 2.33 4.99 -6.52
C ILE A 102 3.13 4.22 -5.46
N GLY A 103 3.51 2.96 -5.75
CA GLY A 103 4.35 2.16 -4.85
C GLY A 103 5.70 2.80 -4.55
N THR A 104 6.39 3.30 -5.58
CA THR A 104 7.66 4.02 -5.43
C THR A 104 7.47 5.31 -4.64
N ASN A 105 6.50 6.15 -5.01
CA ASN A 105 6.24 7.41 -4.31
C ASN A 105 5.89 7.17 -2.83
N ALA A 106 5.12 6.12 -2.52
CA ALA A 106 4.77 5.76 -1.16
C ALA A 106 5.99 5.32 -0.34
N ALA A 107 6.91 4.56 -0.95
CA ALA A 107 8.18 4.18 -0.32
C ALA A 107 9.09 5.40 -0.08
N ASP A 108 9.18 6.30 -1.05
CA ASP A 108 9.98 7.53 -0.94
C ASP A 108 9.46 8.44 0.18
N VAL A 109 8.14 8.60 0.29
CA VAL A 109 7.52 9.36 1.40
C VAL A 109 7.85 8.72 2.75
N LEU A 110 7.73 7.39 2.87
CA LEU A 110 7.98 6.71 4.15
C LEU A 110 9.45 6.79 4.56
N THR A 111 10.38 6.61 3.62
CA THR A 111 11.83 6.70 3.89
C THR A 111 12.28 8.14 4.16
N GLY A 112 11.62 9.13 3.57
CA GLY A 112 11.88 10.55 3.81
C GLY A 112 11.24 11.13 5.08
N PHE A 113 10.29 10.43 5.71
CA PHE A 113 9.59 10.94 6.89
C PHE A 113 10.43 10.73 8.17
N PRO A 114 10.74 11.79 8.93
CA PRO A 114 11.57 11.67 10.13
C PRO A 114 10.82 10.92 11.24
N SER A 115 11.43 9.85 11.77
CA SER A 115 10.85 9.02 12.85
C SER A 115 10.96 9.65 14.25
N GLY A 116 11.49 10.86 14.36
CA GLY A 116 11.89 11.47 15.63
C GLY A 116 13.23 10.90 16.10
N GLN A 117 14.25 11.75 16.16
CA GLN A 117 15.48 11.53 16.92
C GLN A 117 15.53 12.54 18.06
#